data_AF-A0A1F3KK39-F1
#
_entry.id   AF-A0A1F3KK39-F1
#
_cell.length_a   1.000
_cell.length_b   1.000
_cell.length_c   1.000
_cell.angle_alpha   90.00
_cell.angle_beta   90.00
_cell.angle_gamma   90.00
#
_symmetry.space_group_name_H-M   'P 1'
#
loop_
_entity.id
_entity.type
_entity.pdbx_description
1 polymer ?
#
loop_
_entity_poly.entity_id
_entity_poly.type
_entity_poly.pdbx_seq_one_letter_code
_entity_poly.pdbx_strand_id
1 'polypeptide(L)'
;MVLPVVLVFGQGSRLKQIKAANVFDVKSGKIVYKLEGTTKGTRTLIWDDYGRLQYDYKVTVTKIMGMSNSEENLSIRTKEWMYSIDLEAKTGSKMKVDDALAMTDAMTAGYSDEQLQQTGEEIKKQFDAKDVGTGVVLGHTCNIMQIEKLKSKVWTYKKITLKSEMAMGGLMGSSTEEATSMEENITVPASTFQVPAGIEIQDASKMMEGMPGMDDEEDE
;
A
#
# COMPACT_ATOMS: atom_id res chain seq x y z
N MET A 1 -7.16 4.36 -5.90
CA MET A 1 -6.15 4.19 -4.84
C MET A 1 -6.50 2.95 -4.02
N VAL A 2 -5.88 1.79 -4.31
CA VAL A 2 -6.00 0.62 -3.43
C VAL A 2 -4.86 0.76 -2.44
N LEU A 3 -5.15 1.25 -1.24
CA LEU A 3 -4.20 1.20 -0.14
C LEU A 3 -3.73 -0.27 -0.03
N PRO A 4 -2.42 -0.56 -0.09
CA PRO A 4 -1.97 -1.86 0.34
C PRO A 4 -2.30 -1.92 1.83
N VAL A 5 -3.40 -2.61 2.15
CA VAL A 5 -3.74 -2.95 3.53
C VAL A 5 -2.64 -3.91 3.98
N VAL A 6 -1.53 -3.35 4.46
CA VAL A 6 -0.53 -4.11 5.19
C VAL A 6 -1.20 -4.41 6.53
N LEU A 7 -1.93 -5.53 6.58
CA LEU A 7 -2.43 -6.11 7.82
C LEU A 7 -1.21 -6.55 8.64
N VAL A 8 -0.64 -5.63 9.42
CA VAL A 8 0.43 -5.95 10.37
C VAL A 8 -0.23 -6.60 11.59
N PHE A 9 -0.38 -7.91 11.53
CA PHE A 9 -0.78 -8.71 12.68
C PHE A 9 0.37 -8.79 13.69
N GLY A 10 0.08 -8.34 14.92
CA GLY A 10 0.78 -8.66 16.16
C GLY A 10 2.28 -8.39 16.21
N GLN A 11 2.68 -7.22 16.74
CA GLN A 11 3.85 -7.04 17.61
C GLN A 11 3.61 -5.83 18.53
N GLY A 12 3.78 -6.04 19.84
CA GLY A 12 3.58 -5.04 20.89
C GLY A 12 4.70 -4.01 20.99
N SER A 13 4.37 -2.87 21.60
CA SER A 13 5.18 -1.64 21.83
C SER A 13 5.45 -0.75 20.60
N ARG A 14 4.42 -0.04 20.14
CA ARG A 14 4.36 0.58 18.81
C ARG A 14 4.75 2.04 18.63
N LEU A 15 4.93 2.86 19.67
CA LEU A 15 5.23 4.29 19.44
C LEU A 15 6.57 4.52 18.70
N LYS A 16 7.57 3.65 18.91
CA LYS A 16 8.81 3.63 18.11
C LYS A 16 8.73 2.67 16.92
N GLN A 17 7.90 1.64 16.99
CA GLN A 17 7.87 0.57 15.99
C GLN A 17 7.04 0.92 14.75
N ILE A 18 6.01 1.79 14.81
CA ILE A 18 5.28 2.22 13.60
C ILE A 18 6.09 3.24 12.79
N LYS A 19 6.76 4.20 13.45
CA LYS A 19 7.71 5.12 12.80
C LYS A 19 8.98 4.42 12.28
N ALA A 20 9.38 3.30 12.88
CA ALA A 20 10.61 2.59 12.54
C ALA A 20 10.44 1.20 11.88
N ALA A 21 9.24 0.66 11.72
CA ALA A 21 9.05 -0.67 11.13
C ALA A 21 9.40 -0.61 9.64
N ASN A 22 10.32 -1.48 9.27
CA ASN A 22 10.64 -1.79 7.89
C ASN A 22 9.37 -2.31 7.20
N VAL A 23 8.97 -1.67 6.10
CA VAL A 23 7.86 -2.11 5.26
C VAL A 23 8.21 -3.43 4.61
N PHE A 24 9.46 -3.55 4.15
CA PHE A 24 10.02 -4.76 3.56
C PHE A 24 11.21 -5.26 4.37
N ASP A 25 11.44 -6.57 4.38
CA ASP A 25 12.66 -7.12 5.00
C ASP A 25 13.88 -7.02 4.05
N VAL A 26 13.70 -6.45 2.86
CA VAL A 26 14.75 -6.15 1.87
C VAL A 26 14.98 -4.64 1.82
N LYS A 27 16.25 -4.21 1.92
CA LYS A 27 16.62 -2.79 2.00
C LYS A 27 16.18 -1.97 0.78
N SER A 28 16.50 -2.46 -0.41
CA SER A 28 16.16 -1.79 -1.67
C SER A 28 15.79 -2.81 -2.73
N GLY A 29 15.10 -2.36 -3.77
CA GLY A 29 14.74 -3.24 -4.87
C GLY A 29 13.82 -2.60 -5.88
N LYS A 30 13.52 -3.39 -6.91
CA LYS A 30 12.55 -3.08 -7.95
C LYS A 30 11.72 -4.32 -8.23
N ILE A 31 10.42 -4.15 -8.38
CA ILE A 31 9.50 -5.20 -8.77
C ILE A 31 8.55 -4.66 -9.85
N VAL A 32 8.31 -5.47 -10.88
CA VAL A 32 7.38 -5.14 -11.97
C VAL A 32 6.26 -6.16 -11.99
N TYR A 33 5.03 -5.67 -11.96
CA TYR A 33 3.83 -6.49 -11.98
C TYR A 33 3.08 -6.36 -13.29
N LYS A 34 2.44 -7.46 -13.67
CA LYS A 34 1.37 -7.48 -14.66
C LYS A 34 0.04 -7.50 -13.94
N LEU A 35 -0.88 -6.65 -14.38
CA LEU A 35 -2.25 -6.56 -13.88
C LEU A 35 -3.19 -7.19 -14.91
N GLU A 36 -4.03 -8.12 -14.46
CA GLU A 36 -5.01 -8.84 -15.29
C GLU A 36 -6.39 -8.81 -14.65
N GLY A 37 -7.42 -8.98 -15.49
CA GLY A 37 -8.82 -8.87 -15.09
C GLY A 37 -9.56 -7.78 -15.87
N THR A 38 -10.54 -7.17 -15.22
CA THR A 38 -11.31 -6.01 -15.72
C THR A 38 -10.43 -4.78 -15.93
N THR A 39 -9.46 -4.60 -15.02
CA THR A 39 -8.39 -3.62 -15.15
C THR A 39 -7.12 -4.35 -15.53
N LYS A 40 -6.50 -3.96 -16.64
CA LYS A 40 -5.25 -4.51 -17.14
C LYS A 40 -4.17 -3.45 -17.14
N GLY A 41 -2.91 -3.85 -17.02
CA GLY A 41 -1.83 -2.87 -17.01
C GLY A 41 -0.54 -3.38 -16.41
N THR A 42 0.29 -2.43 -16.02
CA THR A 42 1.58 -2.68 -15.38
C THR A 42 1.72 -1.81 -14.14
N ARG A 43 2.46 -2.32 -13.16
CA ARG A 43 2.85 -1.56 -11.97
C ARG A 43 4.34 -1.79 -11.74
N THR A 44 5.09 -0.73 -11.49
CA THR A 44 6.50 -0.80 -11.11
C THR A 44 6.66 -0.17 -9.74
N LEU A 45 7.11 -0.96 -8.78
CA LEU A 45 7.48 -0.48 -7.46
C LEU A 45 9.00 -0.51 -7.32
N ILE A 46 9.60 0.63 -7.02
CA ILE A 46 10.99 0.77 -6.63
C ILE A 46 11.02 1.23 -5.18
N TRP A 47 11.90 0.65 -4.37
CA TRP A 47 12.04 1.03 -2.99
C TRP A 47 13.50 1.10 -2.53
N ASP A 48 13.70 1.87 -1.48
CA ASP A 48 14.94 1.92 -0.70
C ASP A 48 14.60 2.19 0.78
N ASP A 49 15.60 2.12 1.66
CA ASP A 49 15.48 2.27 3.11
C ASP A 49 14.35 1.38 3.67
N TYR A 50 14.35 0.11 3.28
CA TYR A 50 13.39 -0.92 3.67
C TYR A 50 11.92 -0.54 3.38
N GLY A 51 11.70 0.22 2.31
CA GLY A 51 10.39 0.69 1.87
C GLY A 51 9.93 1.99 2.56
N ARG A 52 10.80 2.69 3.28
CA ARG A 52 10.53 4.08 3.71
C ARG A 52 10.61 5.06 2.54
N LEU A 53 11.37 4.72 1.51
CA LEU A 53 11.37 5.41 0.22
C LEU A 53 10.70 4.51 -0.82
N GLN A 54 9.70 5.02 -1.53
CA GLN A 54 8.98 4.26 -2.56
C GLN A 54 8.66 5.13 -3.77
N TYR A 55 8.74 4.52 -4.94
CA TYR A 55 8.25 5.03 -6.22
C TYR A 55 7.36 3.93 -6.81
N ASP A 56 6.06 4.18 -6.86
CA ASP A 56 5.05 3.24 -7.31
C ASP A 56 4.32 3.83 -8.52
N TYR A 57 4.71 3.35 -9.70
CA TYR A 57 4.22 3.82 -10.98
C TYR A 57 3.28 2.78 -11.58
N LYS A 58 2.10 3.23 -12.01
CA LYS A 58 1.05 2.35 -12.51
C LYS A 58 0.43 2.90 -13.78
N VAL A 59 0.36 2.05 -14.80
CA VAL A 59 -0.37 2.30 -16.04
C VAL A 59 -1.47 1.28 -16.15
N THR A 60 -2.72 1.72 -16.25
CA THR A 60 -3.86 0.82 -16.35
C THR A 60 -4.85 1.21 -17.42
N VAL A 61 -5.54 0.21 -17.94
CA VAL A 61 -6.72 0.34 -18.78
C VAL A 61 -7.84 -0.50 -18.17
N THR A 62 -8.93 0.16 -17.81
CA THR A 62 -10.14 -0.50 -17.29
C THR A 62 -11.18 -0.55 -18.39
N LYS A 63 -11.71 -1.75 -18.67
CA LYS A 63 -12.77 -1.95 -19.66
C LYS A 63 -14.01 -2.49 -19.01
N ILE A 64 -15.09 -1.71 -19.00
CA ILE A 64 -16.38 -2.09 -18.43
C ILE A 64 -17.46 -1.71 -19.44
N MET A 65 -18.30 -2.67 -19.83
CA MET A 65 -19.49 -2.44 -20.66
C MET A 65 -19.21 -1.66 -21.97
N GLY A 66 -18.08 -1.96 -22.63
CA GLY A 66 -17.69 -1.29 -23.89
C GLY A 66 -17.05 0.09 -23.73
N MET A 67 -17.03 0.66 -22.53
CA MET A 67 -16.27 1.87 -22.19
C MET A 67 -14.85 1.49 -21.75
N SER A 68 -13.87 2.30 -22.13
CA SER A 68 -12.47 2.13 -21.78
C SER A 68 -11.97 3.41 -21.11
N ASN A 69 -11.34 3.27 -19.95
CA ASN A 69 -10.64 4.37 -19.26
C ASN A 69 -9.17 4.00 -19.10
N SER A 70 -8.25 4.89 -19.50
CA SER A 70 -6.82 4.77 -19.19
C SER A 70 -6.48 5.63 -17.99
N GLU A 71 -5.51 5.19 -17.21
CA GLU A 71 -4.99 5.95 -16.08
C GLU A 71 -3.48 5.73 -15.99
N GLU A 72 -2.73 6.80 -15.83
CA GLU A 72 -1.30 6.79 -15.54
C GLU A 72 -1.07 7.52 -14.20
N ASN A 73 -0.70 6.77 -13.18
CA ASN A 73 -0.56 7.27 -11.82
C ASN A 73 0.83 7.03 -11.26
N LEU A 74 1.26 7.95 -10.40
CA LEU A 74 2.50 7.85 -9.66
C LEU A 74 2.25 8.14 -8.18
N SER A 75 2.63 7.20 -7.31
CA SER A 75 2.74 7.44 -5.88
C SER A 75 4.20 7.47 -5.46
N ILE A 76 4.59 8.51 -4.74
CA ILE A 76 5.94 8.63 -4.19
C ILE A 76 5.83 8.71 -2.67
N ARG A 77 6.63 7.92 -1.98
CA ARG A 77 6.83 8.04 -0.54
C ARG A 77 8.27 8.44 -0.27
N THR A 78 8.43 9.51 0.49
CA THR A 78 9.70 9.92 1.09
C THR A 78 9.62 9.77 2.61
N LYS A 79 10.66 10.19 3.33
CA LYS A 79 10.64 10.20 4.80
C LYS A 79 9.65 11.21 5.38
N GLU A 80 9.37 12.29 4.65
CA GLU A 80 8.55 13.41 5.14
C GLU A 80 7.19 13.46 4.46
N TRP A 81 7.13 13.18 3.16
CA TRP A 81 5.94 13.38 2.33
C TRP A 81 5.52 12.11 1.59
N MET A 82 4.20 11.93 1.46
CA MET A 82 3.55 11.01 0.53
C MET A 82 2.87 11.82 -0.56
N TYR A 83 3.07 11.42 -1.82
CA TYR A 83 2.51 12.06 -3.01
C TYR A 83 1.59 11.09 -3.74
N SER A 84 0.47 11.60 -4.25
CA SER A 84 -0.42 10.91 -5.19
C SER A 84 -0.58 11.79 -6.42
N ILE A 85 -0.14 11.29 -7.58
CA ILE A 85 -0.02 12.08 -8.81
C ILE A 85 -0.78 11.38 -9.93
N ASP A 86 -1.63 12.15 -10.61
CA ASP A 86 -2.19 11.81 -11.91
C ASP A 86 -1.27 12.41 -12.99
N LEU A 87 -0.60 11.55 -13.74
CA LEU A 87 0.37 11.95 -14.76
C LEU A 87 -0.29 12.42 -16.05
N GLU A 88 -1.52 12.00 -16.33
CA GLU A 88 -2.30 12.47 -17.49
C GLU A 88 -2.80 13.90 -17.23
N ALA A 89 -3.37 14.15 -16.05
CA ALA A 89 -3.85 15.46 -15.64
C ALA A 89 -2.73 16.42 -15.22
N LYS A 90 -1.52 15.91 -14.95
CA LYS A 90 -0.38 16.66 -14.41
C LYS A 90 -0.69 17.36 -13.09
N THR A 91 -1.53 16.75 -12.28
CA THR A 91 -1.90 17.26 -10.95
C THR A 91 -1.67 16.18 -9.91
N GLY A 92 -1.53 16.59 -8.67
CA GLY A 92 -1.41 15.67 -7.56
C GLY A 92 -1.60 16.35 -6.22
N SER A 93 -1.55 15.53 -5.18
CA SER A 93 -1.56 16.01 -3.80
C SER A 93 -0.38 15.42 -3.03
N LYS A 94 -0.02 16.10 -1.94
CA LYS A 94 0.90 15.59 -0.95
C LYS A 94 0.31 15.71 0.45
N MET A 95 0.76 14.83 1.34
CA MET A 95 0.51 14.92 2.77
C MET A 95 1.76 14.49 3.54
N LYS A 96 1.93 14.96 4.79
CA LYS A 96 3.04 14.49 5.60
C LYS A 96 2.84 13.02 5.98
N VAL A 97 3.94 12.27 6.02
CA VAL A 97 3.95 10.89 6.51
C VAL A 97 3.45 10.84 7.96
N ASP A 98 3.86 11.80 8.78
CA ASP A 98 3.43 11.86 10.19
C ASP A 98 1.92 12.07 10.32
N ASP A 99 1.28 12.87 9.45
CA ASP A 99 -0.18 13.06 9.47
C ASP A 99 -0.90 11.77 9.08
N ALA A 100 -0.38 11.03 8.09
CA ALA A 100 -0.93 9.72 7.70
C ALA A 100 -0.79 8.68 8.81
N LEU A 101 0.31 8.73 9.56
CA LEU A 101 0.54 7.86 10.72
C LEU A 101 -0.35 8.27 11.90
N ALA A 102 -0.55 9.56 12.14
CA ALA A 102 -1.40 10.07 13.21
C ALA A 102 -2.85 9.59 13.08
N MET A 103 -3.38 9.46 11.85
CA MET A 103 -4.69 8.82 11.63
C MET A 103 -4.71 7.37 12.13
N THR A 104 -3.64 6.62 11.90
CA THR A 104 -3.52 5.23 12.36
C THR A 104 -3.38 5.17 13.89
N ASP A 105 -2.63 6.11 14.46
CA ASP A 105 -2.45 6.23 15.91
C ASP A 105 -3.78 6.60 16.58
N ALA A 106 -4.55 7.54 16.05
CA ALA A 106 -5.87 7.91 16.55
C ALA A 106 -6.86 6.72 16.53
N MET A 107 -6.81 5.89 15.48
CA MET A 107 -7.64 4.68 15.39
C MET A 107 -7.23 3.57 16.37
N THR A 108 -6.03 3.64 16.94
CA THR A 108 -5.48 2.63 17.86
C THR A 108 -5.21 3.18 19.26
N ALA A 109 -5.47 4.47 19.49
CA ALA A 109 -5.33 5.14 20.76
C ALA A 109 -6.27 4.51 21.80
N GLY A 110 -5.73 4.15 22.96
CA GLY A 110 -6.49 3.52 24.05
C GLY A 110 -6.55 1.99 24.02
N TYR A 111 -6.00 1.32 23.00
CA TYR A 111 -5.88 -0.15 22.97
C TYR A 111 -4.53 -0.61 23.58
N SER A 112 -4.57 -1.57 24.49
CA SER A 112 -3.38 -2.29 24.94
C SER A 112 -2.83 -3.21 23.84
N ASP A 113 -1.57 -3.64 23.97
CA ASP A 113 -0.96 -4.58 23.02
C ASP A 113 -1.75 -5.90 22.90
N GLU A 114 -2.33 -6.38 24.00
CA GLU A 114 -3.21 -7.56 24.00
C GLU A 114 -4.53 -7.26 23.30
N GLN A 115 -5.11 -6.08 23.48
CA GLN A 115 -6.33 -5.68 22.78
C GLN A 115 -6.07 -5.50 21.28
N LEU A 116 -4.90 -5.01 20.87
CA LEU A 116 -4.53 -4.92 19.45
C LEU A 116 -4.25 -6.30 18.83
N GLN A 117 -3.69 -7.24 19.59
CA GLN A 117 -3.54 -8.63 19.13
C GLN A 117 -4.90 -9.31 18.99
N GLN A 118 -5.78 -9.15 19.98
CA GLN A 118 -7.16 -9.60 19.92
C GLN A 118 -7.89 -8.95 18.73
N THR A 119 -7.74 -7.64 18.54
CA THR A 119 -8.27 -6.93 17.36
C THR A 119 -7.74 -7.53 16.07
N GLY A 120 -6.45 -7.92 16.03
CA GLY A 120 -5.86 -8.62 14.89
C GLY A 120 -6.51 -9.99 14.65
N GLU A 121 -6.66 -10.81 15.68
CA GLU A 121 -7.32 -12.12 15.57
C GLU A 121 -8.81 -11.99 15.23
N GLU A 122 -9.48 -10.97 15.76
CA GLU A 122 -10.86 -10.61 15.45
C GLU A 122 -11.01 -10.13 14.02
N ILE A 123 -10.08 -9.32 13.50
CA ILE A 123 -10.04 -8.93 12.09
C ILE A 123 -9.85 -10.18 11.21
N LYS A 124 -8.91 -11.09 11.58
CA LYS A 124 -8.77 -12.36 10.85
C LYS A 124 -10.07 -13.15 10.86
N LYS A 125 -10.71 -13.30 12.01
CA LYS A 125 -11.98 -14.02 12.15
C LYS A 125 -13.13 -13.32 11.41
N GLN A 126 -13.17 -11.99 11.46
CA GLN A 126 -14.17 -11.16 10.80
C GLN A 126 -14.07 -11.30 9.29
N PHE A 127 -12.87 -11.32 8.73
CA PHE A 127 -12.66 -11.47 7.28
C PHE A 127 -12.45 -12.92 6.83
N ASP A 128 -12.47 -13.86 7.77
CA ASP A 128 -12.15 -15.28 7.58
C ASP A 128 -10.80 -15.44 6.82
N ALA A 129 -9.79 -14.74 7.34
CA ALA A 129 -8.42 -14.77 6.87
C ALA A 129 -7.68 -15.98 7.44
N LYS A 130 -7.11 -16.79 6.56
CA LYS A 130 -6.43 -18.05 6.87
C LYS A 130 -5.07 -18.10 6.20
N ASP A 131 -4.07 -18.56 6.94
CA ASP A 131 -2.81 -18.99 6.35
C ASP A 131 -3.04 -20.35 5.66
N VAL A 132 -2.82 -20.39 4.35
CA VAL A 132 -3.11 -21.58 3.51
C VAL A 132 -1.84 -22.29 3.03
N GLY A 133 -0.71 -21.98 3.66
CA GLY A 133 0.58 -22.63 3.43
C GLY A 133 1.56 -21.76 2.66
N THR A 134 2.40 -22.40 1.85
CA THR A 134 3.45 -21.74 1.06
C THR A 134 3.32 -22.04 -0.42
N GLY A 135 3.88 -21.16 -1.26
CA GLY A 135 3.96 -21.33 -2.71
C GLY A 135 5.19 -20.65 -3.28
N VAL A 136 5.46 -20.84 -4.57
CA VAL A 136 6.65 -20.26 -5.23
C VAL A 136 6.22 -19.28 -6.31
N VAL A 137 6.76 -18.06 -6.28
CA VAL A 137 6.60 -17.03 -7.32
C VAL A 137 7.99 -16.47 -7.62
N LEU A 138 8.37 -16.42 -8.91
CA LEU A 138 9.72 -16.02 -9.36
C LEU A 138 10.88 -16.74 -8.63
N GLY A 139 10.69 -17.99 -8.22
CA GLY A 139 11.69 -18.76 -7.47
C GLY A 139 11.76 -18.46 -5.97
N HIS A 140 10.92 -17.55 -5.45
CA HIS A 140 10.84 -17.22 -4.03
C HIS A 140 9.70 -17.95 -3.33
N THR A 141 10.00 -18.57 -2.18
CA THR A 141 8.99 -19.17 -1.30
C THR A 141 8.19 -18.09 -0.60
N CYS A 142 6.92 -17.99 -0.94
CA CYS A 142 5.95 -17.06 -0.38
C CYS A 142 5.08 -17.76 0.67
N ASN A 143 4.73 -17.04 1.73
CA ASN A 143 3.59 -17.39 2.58
C ASN A 143 2.31 -17.00 1.86
N ILE A 144 1.28 -17.82 1.96
CA ILE A 144 0.01 -17.61 1.29
C ILE A 144 -1.07 -17.35 2.32
N MET A 145 -1.73 -16.21 2.21
CA MET A 145 -2.90 -15.86 2.99
C MET A 145 -4.13 -15.82 2.09
N GLN A 146 -5.22 -16.44 2.53
CA GLN A 146 -6.52 -16.40 1.87
C GLN A 146 -7.50 -15.67 2.76
N ILE A 147 -8.25 -14.71 2.20
CA ILE A 147 -9.27 -13.95 2.92
C ILE A 147 -10.61 -14.27 2.26
N GLU A 148 -11.35 -15.21 2.85
CA GLU A 148 -12.54 -15.81 2.21
C GLU A 148 -13.65 -14.78 1.95
N LYS A 149 -13.90 -13.88 2.91
CA LYS A 149 -14.96 -12.86 2.73
C LYS A 149 -14.66 -11.86 1.64
N LEU A 150 -13.38 -11.62 1.36
CA LEU A 150 -12.93 -10.78 0.24
C LEU A 150 -12.66 -11.59 -1.03
N LYS A 151 -12.84 -12.92 -0.97
CA LYS A 151 -12.49 -13.87 -2.05
C LYS A 151 -11.13 -13.56 -2.64
N SER A 152 -10.15 -13.34 -1.75
CA SER A 152 -8.82 -12.90 -2.14
C SER A 152 -7.73 -13.82 -1.60
N LYS A 153 -6.59 -13.83 -2.29
CA LYS A 153 -5.42 -14.63 -1.94
C LYS A 153 -4.16 -13.84 -2.25
N VAL A 154 -3.20 -13.88 -1.34
CA VAL A 154 -1.98 -13.07 -1.41
C VAL A 154 -0.76 -13.94 -1.13
N TRP A 155 0.26 -13.82 -1.96
CA TRP A 155 1.56 -14.49 -1.83
C TRP A 155 2.60 -13.45 -1.42
N THR A 156 3.12 -13.60 -0.22
CA THR A 156 4.03 -12.61 0.39
C THR A 156 5.39 -13.24 0.65
N TYR A 157 6.44 -12.57 0.18
CA TYR A 157 7.83 -12.91 0.41
C TYR A 157 8.55 -11.73 1.06
N LYS A 158 9.14 -11.89 2.26
CA LYS A 158 9.84 -10.79 2.98
C LYS A 158 9.02 -9.49 3.09
N LYS A 159 7.70 -9.64 3.33
CA LYS A 159 6.67 -8.58 3.34
C LYS A 159 6.42 -7.89 1.99
N ILE A 160 6.99 -8.39 0.90
CA ILE A 160 6.73 -7.96 -0.47
C ILE A 160 5.66 -8.90 -1.06
N THR A 161 4.54 -8.33 -1.51
CA THR A 161 3.53 -9.10 -2.24
C THR A 161 4.07 -9.43 -3.64
N LEU A 162 4.25 -10.70 -3.96
CA LEU A 162 4.66 -11.14 -5.30
C LEU A 162 3.46 -11.50 -6.18
N LYS A 163 2.34 -11.88 -5.56
CA LYS A 163 1.10 -12.16 -6.27
C LYS A 163 -0.10 -11.84 -5.40
N SER A 164 -1.16 -11.33 -5.99
CA SER A 164 -2.48 -11.25 -5.39
C SER A 164 -3.57 -11.60 -6.40
N GLU A 165 -4.62 -12.23 -5.91
CA GLU A 165 -5.82 -12.57 -6.66
C GLU A 165 -7.03 -12.12 -5.84
N MET A 166 -8.05 -11.59 -6.52
CA MET A 166 -9.29 -11.17 -5.87
C MET A 166 -10.47 -11.34 -6.81
N ALA A 167 -11.56 -11.94 -6.32
CA ALA A 167 -12.82 -12.01 -7.05
C ALA A 167 -13.80 -10.95 -6.50
N MET A 168 -13.90 -9.83 -7.20
CA MET A 168 -14.77 -8.71 -6.85
C MET A 168 -16.24 -8.97 -7.17
N GLY A 169 -16.52 -9.90 -8.10
CA GLY A 169 -17.87 -10.24 -8.52
C GLY A 169 -18.53 -9.13 -9.37
N GLY A 170 -19.76 -9.39 -9.81
CA GLY A 170 -20.51 -8.46 -10.68
C GLY A 170 -19.73 -8.05 -11.93
N LEU A 171 -19.89 -6.79 -12.34
CA LEU A 171 -19.19 -6.21 -13.50
C LEU A 171 -17.68 -6.01 -13.28
N MET A 172 -17.21 -6.06 -12.03
CA MET A 172 -15.79 -5.89 -11.69
C MET A 172 -14.99 -7.18 -11.85
N GLY A 173 -15.66 -8.34 -11.96
CA GLY A 173 -15.02 -9.62 -12.30
C GLY A 173 -13.95 -10.06 -11.31
N SER A 174 -12.82 -10.54 -11.84
CA SER A 174 -11.62 -10.86 -11.08
C SER A 174 -10.49 -9.88 -11.37
N SER A 175 -9.54 -9.80 -10.44
CA SER A 175 -8.31 -9.04 -10.56
C SER A 175 -7.15 -9.90 -10.10
N THR A 176 -6.07 -9.91 -10.89
CA THR A 176 -4.80 -10.54 -10.54
C THR A 176 -3.68 -9.52 -10.72
N GLU A 177 -2.80 -9.43 -9.73
CA GLU A 177 -1.54 -8.71 -9.80
C GLU A 177 -0.43 -9.71 -9.56
N GLU A 178 0.43 -9.94 -10.55
CA GLU A 178 1.50 -10.95 -10.47
C GLU A 178 2.84 -10.35 -10.89
N ALA A 179 3.85 -10.57 -10.06
CA ALA A 179 5.20 -10.11 -10.31
C ALA A 179 5.80 -10.85 -11.51
N THR A 180 6.33 -10.08 -12.45
CA THR A 180 7.01 -10.57 -13.65
C THR A 180 8.53 -10.50 -13.55
N SER A 181 9.04 -9.61 -12.69
CA SER A 181 10.45 -9.52 -12.35
C SER A 181 10.62 -8.88 -10.97
N MET A 182 11.68 -9.26 -10.26
CA MET A 182 12.08 -8.64 -9.00
C MET A 182 13.61 -8.64 -8.88
N GLU A 183 14.16 -7.52 -8.46
CA GLU A 183 15.58 -7.34 -8.15
C GLU A 183 15.71 -6.83 -6.72
N GLU A 184 16.52 -7.50 -5.91
CA GLU A 184 16.78 -7.11 -4.51
C GLU A 184 18.15 -6.43 -4.37
N ASN A 185 18.28 -5.53 -3.39
CA ASN A 185 19.52 -4.87 -2.99
C ASN A 185 20.20 -4.07 -4.12
N ILE A 186 19.40 -3.51 -5.03
CA ILE A 186 19.91 -2.64 -6.09
C ILE A 186 20.30 -1.26 -5.55
N THR A 187 21.19 -0.57 -6.26
CA THR A 187 21.47 0.85 -5.98
C THR A 187 20.35 1.69 -6.59
N VAL A 188 19.65 2.47 -5.76
CA VAL A 188 18.57 3.37 -6.20
C VAL A 188 19.04 4.82 -6.09
N PRO A 189 19.09 5.58 -7.21
CA PRO A 189 19.42 7.00 -7.15
C PRO A 189 18.37 7.78 -6.35
N ALA A 190 18.80 8.73 -5.51
CA ALA A 190 17.89 9.56 -4.72
C ALA A 190 16.90 10.36 -5.59
N SER A 191 17.28 10.70 -6.83
CA SER A 191 16.41 11.37 -7.81
C SER A 191 15.19 10.53 -8.23
N THR A 192 15.22 9.21 -8.01
CA THR A 192 14.06 8.32 -8.28
C THR A 192 12.83 8.75 -7.49
N PHE A 193 13.02 9.27 -6.27
CA PHE A 193 11.92 9.63 -5.36
C PHE A 193 11.55 11.11 -5.44
N GLN A 194 11.90 11.79 -6.54
CA GLN A 194 11.50 13.17 -6.80
C GLN A 194 10.23 13.24 -7.64
N VAL A 195 9.37 14.22 -7.34
CA VAL A 195 8.20 14.52 -8.16
C VAL A 195 8.66 14.96 -9.56
N PRO A 196 8.09 14.41 -10.65
CA PRO A 196 8.41 14.85 -12.00
C PRO A 196 8.17 16.35 -12.21
N ALA A 197 8.95 16.96 -13.09
CA ALA A 197 8.75 18.38 -13.43
C ALA A 197 7.40 18.61 -14.11
N GLY A 198 6.78 19.76 -13.81
CA GLY A 198 5.52 20.18 -14.45
C GLY A 198 4.24 19.59 -13.86
N ILE A 199 4.32 18.98 -12.67
CA ILE A 199 3.15 18.54 -11.89
C ILE A 199 2.73 19.63 -10.91
N GLU A 200 1.45 19.98 -10.90
CA GLU A 200 0.87 20.85 -9.89
C GLU A 200 0.53 20.04 -8.63
N ILE A 201 1.19 20.34 -7.51
CA ILE A 201 1.00 19.62 -6.24
C ILE A 201 0.26 20.49 -5.23
N GLN A 202 -0.90 19.99 -4.78
CA GLN A 202 -1.66 20.58 -3.69
C GLN A 202 -1.29 19.95 -2.34
N ASP A 203 -1.25 20.74 -1.28
CA ASP A 203 -0.96 20.25 0.07
C ASP A 203 -2.26 19.86 0.78
N ALA A 204 -2.52 18.55 0.87
CA ALA A 204 -3.74 18.01 1.46
C ALA A 204 -3.71 18.01 3.00
N SER A 205 -2.54 18.13 3.64
CA SER A 205 -2.43 18.26 5.09
C SER A 205 -3.22 19.49 5.61
N LYS A 206 -3.26 20.56 4.81
CA LYS A 206 -4.00 21.79 5.14
C LYS A 206 -5.53 21.65 5.10
N MET A 207 -6.05 20.63 4.40
CA MET A 207 -7.49 20.37 4.35
C MET A 207 -7.97 19.60 5.58
N MET A 208 -7.07 18.84 6.22
CA MET A 208 -7.33 18.12 7.47
C MET A 208 -7.34 19.06 8.68
N GLU A 209 -6.47 20.07 8.71
CA GLU A 209 -6.42 21.13 9.74
C GLU A 209 -7.71 21.98 9.81
N GLY A 210 -8.62 21.87 8.84
CA GLY A 210 -9.87 22.62 8.77
C GLY A 210 -11.14 21.83 9.05
N MET A 211 -11.04 20.55 9.45
CA MET A 211 -12.23 19.75 9.81
C MET A 211 -12.66 20.07 11.25
N PRO A 212 -13.85 20.65 11.48
CA PRO A 212 -14.33 20.93 12.82
C PRO A 212 -14.55 19.63 13.59
N GLY A 213 -13.89 19.49 14.74
CA GLY A 213 -14.04 18.36 15.66
C GLY A 213 -12.76 17.57 16.00
N MET A 214 -11.57 18.06 15.64
CA MET A 214 -10.28 17.50 16.13
C MET A 214 -9.41 18.48 16.92
N ASP A 215 -9.88 19.71 17.16
CA ASP A 215 -9.11 20.75 17.88
C ASP A 215 -9.60 21.03 19.31
N ASP A 216 -10.62 20.34 19.81
CA ASP A 216 -11.14 20.60 21.15
C ASP A 216 -10.86 19.42 22.09
N GLU A 217 -9.66 19.38 22.66
CA GLU A 217 -9.41 18.92 24.04
C GLU A 217 -7.97 19.26 24.49
N GLU A 218 -7.61 20.54 24.45
CA GLU A 218 -6.69 21.12 25.44
C GLU A 218 -7.36 22.36 26.05
N ASP A 219 -7.28 22.46 27.37
CA ASP A 219 -7.72 23.55 28.26
C ASP A 219 -9.09 23.40 28.97
N GLU A 220 -9.12 22.61 30.06
CA GLU A 220 -9.22 23.10 31.47
C GLU A 220 -9.29 21.96 32.50
#